data_AF-A0AAV4SPS1-F1
#
_entry.id   AF-A0AAV4SPS1-F1
#
_cell.length_a   1.000
_cell.length_b   1.000
_cell.length_c   1.000
_cell.angle_alpha   90.00
_cell.angle_beta   90.00
_cell.angle_gamma   90.00
#
_symmetry.space_group_name_H-M   'P 1'
#
loop_
_entity.id
_entity.type
_entity.pdbx_description
1 polymer ?
#
loop_
_entity_poly.entity_id
_entity_poly.type
_entity_poly.pdbx_seq_one_letter_code
_entity_poly.pdbx_strand_id
1 'polypeptide(L)'
;MPKKGHKLVHKRYRELDPHKIPKEMTGDEAHTVTVPLEKVEKMAELRENPFRRRICKVFSHDGSGDMTFDDFLDMLSCFSEQAPRDVKVVYAFRIYGEHSANTHTDKK
;
A
#
# COMPACT_ATOMS: atom_id res chain seq x y z
N MET A 1 10.32 10.55 -17.29
CA MET A 1 11.41 9.55 -17.23
C MET A 1 11.09 8.56 -16.11
N PRO A 2 10.81 7.27 -16.37
CA PRO A 2 10.60 6.31 -15.29
C PRO A 2 11.94 6.03 -14.61
N LYS A 3 12.08 6.48 -13.37
CA LYS A 3 13.26 6.21 -12.54
C LYS A 3 13.38 4.69 -12.39
N LYS A 4 14.58 4.12 -12.60
CA LYS A 4 14.86 2.68 -12.68
C LYS A 4 14.20 1.81 -11.57
N GLY A 5 13.88 2.39 -10.40
CA GLY A 5 13.14 1.73 -9.32
C GLY A 5 11.70 1.33 -9.66
N HIS A 6 10.99 2.08 -10.51
CA HIS A 6 9.57 1.80 -10.81
C HIS A 6 9.38 0.46 -11.53
N LYS A 7 10.33 0.06 -12.39
CA LYS A 7 10.29 -1.23 -13.09
C LYS A 7 10.46 -2.41 -12.14
N LEU A 8 11.31 -2.27 -11.12
CA LEU A 8 11.53 -3.32 -10.13
C LEU A 8 10.31 -3.47 -9.22
N VAL A 9 9.73 -2.35 -8.77
CA VAL A 9 8.51 -2.38 -7.96
C VAL A 9 7.34 -2.93 -8.76
N HIS A 10 7.20 -2.57 -10.03
CA HIS A 10 6.18 -3.13 -10.92
C HIS A 10 6.29 -4.65 -11.05
N LYS A 11 7.51 -5.17 -11.19
CA LYS A 11 7.73 -6.62 -11.21
C LYS A 11 7.24 -7.28 -9.92
N ARG A 12 7.55 -6.72 -8.75
CA ARG A 12 7.11 -7.24 -7.45
C ARG A 12 5.59 -7.14 -7.28
N TYR A 13 5.00 -6.03 -7.69
CA TYR A 13 3.55 -5.84 -7.68
C TYR A 13 2.87 -6.93 -8.53
N ARG A 14 3.37 -7.17 -9.74
CA ARG A 14 2.89 -8.24 -10.62
C ARG A 14 3.06 -9.64 -10.05
N GLU A 15 4.11 -9.90 -9.27
CA GLU A 15 4.30 -11.20 -8.61
C GLU A 15 3.19 -11.51 -7.60
N LEU A 16 2.52 -10.49 -7.04
CA LEU A 16 1.36 -10.68 -6.14
C LEU A 16 0.13 -11.17 -6.90
N ASP A 17 -0.13 -10.61 -8.09
CA ASP A 17 -1.25 -11.03 -8.94
C ASP A 17 -0.90 -10.99 -10.43
N PRO A 18 -0.24 -12.04 -10.95
CA PRO A 18 0.19 -12.08 -12.35
C PRO A 18 -0.95 -12.14 -13.37
N HIS A 19 -2.17 -12.49 -12.91
CA HIS A 19 -3.37 -12.61 -13.74
C HIS A 19 -4.11 -11.28 -13.84
N LYS A 20 -4.15 -10.51 -12.76
CA LYS A 20 -4.80 -9.19 -12.74
C LYS A 20 -3.89 -8.08 -13.26
N ILE A 21 -2.57 -8.21 -13.06
CA ILE A 21 -1.60 -7.14 -13.37
C ILE A 21 -0.95 -7.36 -14.75
N PRO A 22 -1.11 -6.41 -15.69
CA PRO A 22 -0.51 -6.50 -17.01
C PRO A 22 1.04 -6.45 -16.95
N LYS A 23 1.69 -6.92 -18.02
CA LYS A 23 3.17 -6.90 -18.11
C LYS A 23 3.73 -5.49 -18.26
N GLU A 24 2.98 -4.61 -18.90
CA GLU A 24 3.28 -3.20 -19.06
C GLU A 24 2.03 -2.42 -18.68
N MET A 25 2.18 -1.49 -17.73
CA MET A 25 1.13 -0.50 -17.43
C MET A 25 1.32 0.68 -18.38
N THR A 26 0.35 0.91 -19.27
CA THR A 26 0.50 1.89 -20.38
C THR A 26 -0.57 3.00 -20.36
N GLY A 27 -1.09 3.31 -19.17
CA GLY A 27 -2.08 4.37 -18.95
C GLY A 27 -2.45 4.50 -17.47
N ASP A 28 -3.73 4.67 -17.18
CA ASP A 28 -4.29 4.85 -15.82
C ASP A 28 -4.35 3.55 -15.00
N GLU A 29 -3.79 2.45 -15.52
CA GLU A 29 -3.76 1.15 -14.87
C GLU A 29 -3.01 1.19 -13.52
N ALA A 30 -2.03 2.09 -13.39
CA ALA A 30 -1.31 2.30 -12.12
C ALA A 30 -2.24 2.74 -10.98
N HIS A 31 -3.27 3.54 -11.29
CA HIS A 31 -4.23 4.10 -10.35
C HIS A 31 -5.53 3.29 -10.22
N THR A 32 -5.80 2.37 -11.15
CA THR A 32 -7.10 1.66 -11.23
C THR A 32 -6.98 0.17 -10.96
N VAL A 33 -5.86 -0.45 -11.31
CA VAL A 33 -5.64 -1.88 -11.07
C VAL A 33 -5.14 -2.08 -9.66
N THR A 34 -6.00 -2.61 -8.79
CA THR A 34 -5.68 -2.90 -7.39
C THR A 34 -5.26 -4.35 -7.15
N VAL A 35 -4.43 -4.61 -6.15
CA VAL A 35 -4.20 -5.94 -5.58
C VAL A 35 -4.97 -6.07 -4.27
N PRO A 36 -5.68 -7.19 -4.07
CA PRO A 36 -6.41 -7.43 -2.82
C PRO A 36 -5.50 -7.41 -1.59
N LEU A 37 -6.00 -6.84 -0.48
CA LEU A 37 -5.34 -6.80 0.83
C LEU A 37 -4.71 -8.15 1.22
N GLU A 38 -5.44 -9.24 1.01
CA GLU A 38 -5.02 -10.60 1.38
C GLU A 38 -3.73 -11.05 0.70
N LYS A 39 -3.44 -10.52 -0.49
CA LYS A 39 -2.21 -10.84 -1.23
C LYS A 39 -1.06 -9.97 -0.75
N VAL A 40 -1.32 -8.69 -0.49
CA VAL A 40 -0.33 -7.75 0.03
C VAL A 40 0.12 -8.15 1.44
N GLU A 41 -0.80 -8.55 2.33
CA GLU A 41 -0.45 -8.90 3.72
C GLU A 41 0.40 -10.18 3.85
N LYS A 42 0.46 -11.00 2.80
CA LYS A 42 1.26 -12.24 2.75
C LYS A 42 2.71 -12.02 2.31
N MET A 43 3.05 -10.81 1.88
CA MET A 43 4.41 -10.45 1.51
C MET A 43 5.37 -10.62 2.67
N ALA A 44 6.62 -11.01 2.40
CA ALA A 44 7.62 -11.24 3.45
C ALA A 44 7.86 -9.99 4.32
N GLU A 45 7.76 -8.80 3.72
CA GLU A 45 7.91 -7.51 4.39
C GLU A 45 6.81 -7.21 5.42
N LEU A 46 5.61 -7.77 5.22
CA LEU A 46 4.43 -7.48 6.04
C LEU A 46 3.97 -8.68 6.85
N ARG A 47 4.26 -9.92 6.44
CA ARG A 47 3.75 -11.13 7.08
C ARG A 47 4.14 -11.21 8.55
N GLU A 48 5.37 -10.83 8.88
CA GLU A 48 5.88 -10.82 10.26
C GLU A 48 5.42 -9.60 11.07
N ASN A 49 4.76 -8.62 10.42
CA ASN A 49 4.31 -7.40 11.06
C ASN A 49 2.88 -7.56 11.64
N PRO A 50 2.67 -7.42 12.96
CA PRO A 50 1.35 -7.54 13.57
C PRO A 50 0.37 -6.45 13.10
N PHE A 51 0.86 -5.34 12.56
CA PHE A 51 0.05 -4.22 12.05
C PHE A 51 -0.15 -4.27 10.53
N ARG A 52 0.20 -5.36 9.85
CA ARG A 52 0.13 -5.47 8.38
C ARG A 52 -1.18 -5.01 7.77
N ARG A 53 -2.33 -5.39 8.36
CA ARG A 53 -3.65 -4.96 7.88
C ARG A 53 -3.87 -3.47 8.01
N ARG A 54 -3.43 -2.86 9.12
CA ARG A 54 -3.55 -1.42 9.34
C ARG A 54 -2.61 -0.64 8.43
N ILE A 55 -1.38 -1.13 8.25
CA ILE A 55 -0.45 -0.59 7.26
C ILE A 55 -1.15 -0.54 5.91
N CYS A 56 -1.70 -1.67 5.44
CA CYS A 56 -2.34 -1.69 4.14
C CYS A 56 -3.50 -0.71 4.02
N LYS A 57 -4.34 -0.59 5.06
CA LYS A 57 -5.45 0.38 5.09
C LYS A 57 -5.00 1.83 5.09
N VAL A 58 -3.91 2.15 5.80
CA VAL A 58 -3.37 3.51 5.87
C VAL A 58 -2.75 3.95 4.54
N PHE A 59 -2.19 3.00 3.79
CA PHE A 59 -1.59 3.25 2.48
C PHE A 59 -2.59 3.13 1.32
N SER A 60 -3.71 2.42 1.47
CA SER A 60 -4.78 2.40 0.45
C SER A 60 -5.51 3.74 0.43
N HIS A 61 -5.59 4.37 -0.74
CA HIS A 61 -6.28 5.66 -0.89
C HIS A 61 -7.78 5.62 -0.51
N ASP A 62 -8.44 4.46 -0.63
CA ASP A 62 -9.85 4.25 -0.32
C ASP A 62 -10.11 3.67 1.09
N GLY A 63 -9.05 3.38 1.85
CA GLY A 63 -9.13 2.75 3.18
C GLY A 63 -9.57 1.29 3.18
N SER A 64 -9.76 0.65 2.02
CA SER A 64 -10.16 -0.76 1.92
C SER A 64 -9.03 -1.71 2.30
N GLY A 65 -7.78 -1.27 2.11
CA GLY A 65 -6.57 -2.08 2.19
C GLY A 65 -6.18 -2.75 0.88
N ASP A 66 -7.00 -2.65 -0.16
CA ASP A 66 -6.61 -2.98 -1.53
C ASP A 66 -5.69 -1.88 -2.05
N MET A 67 -4.59 -2.26 -2.70
CA MET A 67 -3.57 -1.30 -3.11
C MET A 67 -3.53 -1.16 -4.61
N THR A 68 -3.53 0.07 -5.10
CA THR A 68 -3.09 0.39 -6.46
C THR A 68 -1.57 0.28 -6.58
N PHE A 69 -1.03 0.43 -7.79
CA PHE A 69 0.42 0.44 -7.98
C PHE A 69 1.07 1.64 -7.27
N ASP A 70 0.41 2.79 -7.25
CA ASP A 70 0.92 3.99 -6.56
C ASP A 70 0.85 3.85 -5.04
N ASP A 71 -0.25 3.32 -4.50
CA ASP A 71 -0.35 3.01 -3.06
C ASP A 71 0.78 2.05 -2.63
N PHE A 72 1.06 1.06 -3.47
CA PHE A 72 2.13 0.09 -3.26
C PHE A 72 3.53 0.71 -3.34
N LEU A 73 3.74 1.63 -4.28
CA LEU A 73 4.98 2.40 -4.42
C LEU A 73 5.22 3.29 -3.20
N ASP A 74 4.20 3.99 -2.73
CA ASP A 74 4.28 4.88 -1.56
C ASP A 74 4.57 4.09 -0.29
N MET A 75 3.90 2.95 -0.12
CA MET A 75 4.16 2.02 0.95
C MET A 75 5.63 1.59 0.94
N LEU A 76 6.12 0.98 -0.16
CA LEU A 76 7.50 0.50 -0.24
C LEU A 76 8.53 1.63 -0.09
N SER A 77 8.21 2.82 -0.57
CA SER A 77 9.05 4.00 -0.40
C SER A 77 9.18 4.39 1.07
N CYS A 78 8.09 4.34 1.83
CA CYS A 78 8.10 4.60 3.28
C CYS A 78 8.88 3.53 4.07
N PHE A 79 8.83 2.27 3.64
CA PHE A 79 9.60 1.18 4.27
C PHE A 79 11.09 1.18 3.91
N SER A 80 11.49 1.89 2.85
CA SER A 80 12.90 2.00 2.45
C SER A 80 13.74 2.66 3.54
N GLU A 81 14.99 2.21 3.73
CA GLU A 81 15.95 2.86 4.64
C GLU A 81 16.20 4.33 4.25
N GLN A 82 16.11 4.64 2.96
CA GLN A 82 16.35 5.97 2.41
C GLN A 82 15.19 6.95 2.63
N ALA A 83 14.02 6.49 3.13
CA ALA A 83 12.89 7.38 3.36
C ALA A 83 13.17 8.36 4.53
N PRO A 84 12.83 9.65 4.40
CA PRO A 84 12.99 10.64 5.46
C PRO A 84 12.26 10.23 6.75
N ARG A 85 12.88 10.54 7.90
CA ARG A 85 12.34 10.22 9.22
C ARG A 85 10.95 10.79 9.45
N ASP A 86 10.72 12.03 9.03
CA ASP A 86 9.44 12.71 9.26
C ASP A 86 8.27 12.01 8.56
N VAL A 87 8.50 11.49 7.34
CA VAL A 87 7.51 10.71 6.60
C VAL A 87 7.17 9.42 7.35
N LYS A 88 8.20 8.69 7.83
CA LYS A 88 8.00 7.46 8.61
C LYS A 88 7.23 7.73 9.90
N VAL A 89 7.54 8.83 10.59
CA VAL A 89 6.86 9.23 11.83
C VAL A 89 5.39 9.56 11.57
N VAL A 90 5.07 10.30 10.51
CA VAL A 90 3.68 10.59 10.12
C VAL A 90 2.90 9.30 9.87
N TYR A 91 3.45 8.36 9.09
CA TYR A 91 2.79 7.09 8.83
C TYR A 91 2.69 6.22 10.09
N ALA A 92 3.71 6.19 10.93
CA ALA A 92 3.64 5.51 12.22
C ALA A 92 2.49 6.08 13.06
N PHE A 93 2.38 7.41 13.19
CA PHE A 93 1.26 8.03 13.89
C PHE A 93 -0.09 7.66 13.28
N ARG A 94 -0.21 7.52 11.96
CA ARG A 94 -1.47 7.06 11.33
C ARG A 94 -1.78 5.60 11.67
N ILE A 95 -0.78 4.71 11.60
CA ILE A 95 -0.94 3.27 11.90
C ILE A 95 -1.26 3.03 13.38
N TYR A 96 -0.64 3.79 14.29
CA TYR A 96 -0.86 3.70 15.73
C TYR A 96 -2.06 4.53 16.22
N GLY A 97 -2.38 5.62 15.53
CA GLY A 97 -3.36 6.63 15.91
C GLY A 97 -4.81 6.32 15.54
N GLU A 98 -5.09 5.19 14.87
CA GLU A 98 -6.47 4.66 14.70
C GLU A 98 -7.08 4.11 16.01
N HIS A 99 -6.80 4.73 17.14
CA HIS A 99 -7.68 4.68 18.29
C HIS A 99 -8.58 5.92 18.24
N SER A 100 -9.82 5.74 17.78
CA SER A 100 -10.94 6.70 17.83
C SER A 100 -11.27 7.45 16.53
N ALA A 101 -12.05 6.79 15.67
CA ALA A 101 -13.19 7.39 14.98
C ALA A 101 -14.30 6.35 14.77
N ASN A 102 -14.72 5.70 15.86
CA ASN A 102 -16.09 5.21 15.94
C ASN A 102 -16.84 6.06 16.97
N THR A 103 -16.79 7.37 16.79
CA THR A 103 -17.80 8.28 17.33
C THR A 103 -19.03 8.15 16.44
N HIS A 104 -20.10 7.65 17.03
CA HIS A 104 -21.45 7.55 16.48
C HIS A 104 -21.80 8.64 15.45
N THR A 105 -22.27 8.22 14.27
CA THR A 105 -23.27 8.92 13.44
C THR A 105 -24.12 7.84 12.75
N ASP A 106 -25.16 7.29 13.39
CA ASP A 106 -26.54 7.83 13.48
C ASP A 106 -27.37 7.55 12.21
N LYS A 107 -28.44 6.73 12.32
CA LYS A 107 -29.83 7.13 12.00
C LYS A 107 -30.84 5.97 12.04
N LYS A 108 -31.82 6.15 12.95
CA LYS A 108 -33.21 5.66 13.00
C LYS A 108 -33.51 4.41 13.82
#